data_AF-A0A815Y514-F1
#
_entry.id   AF-A0A815Y514-F1
#
_cell.length_a   1.000
_cell.length_b   1.000
_cell.length_c   1.000
_cell.angle_alpha   90.00
_cell.angle_beta   90.00
_cell.angle_gamma   90.00
#
_symmetry.space_group_name_H-M   'P 1'
#
loop_
_entity.id
_entity.type
_entity.pdbx_description
1 polymer ?
#
loop_
_entity_poly.entity_id
_entity_poly.type
_entity_poly.pdbx_seq_one_letter_code
_entity_poly.pdbx_strand_id
1 'polypeptide(L)' 'MDNELNQYYIKIRTILEIDSKTIHEELVIALGPSAPSYTTVTQ' A
#
# COMPACT_ATOMS: atom_id res chain seq x y z
N MET A 1 -10.37 -2.77 -10.96
CA MET A 1 -10.44 -3.86 -9.96
C MET A 1 -9.23 -3.85 -9.05
N ASP A 2 -8.02 -3.58 -9.54
CA ASP A 2 -6.78 -3.59 -8.73
C ASP A 2 -6.70 -2.50 -7.65
N ASN A 3 -7.31 -1.33 -7.89
CA ASN A 3 -7.23 -0.21 -6.95
C ASN A 3 -7.97 -0.48 -5.62
N GLU A 4 -9.12 -1.17 -5.65
CA GLU A 4 -9.84 -1.51 -4.42
C GLU A 4 -9.06 -2.52 -3.57
N LEU A 5 -8.46 -3.53 -4.19
CA LEU A 5 -7.63 -4.51 -3.49
C LEU A 5 -6.40 -3.85 -2.85
N ASN A 6 -5.76 -2.91 -3.56
CA ASN A 6 -4.65 -2.14 -3.02
C ASN A 6 -5.07 -1.26 -1.83
N GLN A 7 -6.25 -0.63 -1.90
CA GLN A 7 -6.78 0.14 -0.78
C GLN A 7 -7.11 -0.73 0.44
N TYR A 8 -7.67 -1.92 0.23
CA TYR A 8 -7.92 -2.87 1.32
C TYR A 8 -6.61 -3.36 1.95
N TYR A 9 -5.60 -3.65 1.13
CA TYR A 9 -4.28 -4.03 1.60
C TYR A 9 -3.64 -2.95 2.49
N ILE A 10 -3.63 -1.70 2.01
CA ILE A 10 -3.13 -0.54 2.76
C ILE A 10 -3.87 -0.43 4.09
N LYS A 11 -5.22 -0.43 4.07
CA LYS A 11 -6.03 -0.32 5.29
C LYS A 11 -5.74 -1.41 6.32
N ILE A 12 -5.64 -2.67 5.90
CA ILE A 12 -5.35 -3.79 6.82
C ILE A 12 -3.98 -3.60 7.45
N ARG A 13 -2.97 -3.21 6.67
CA ARG A 13 -1.61 -3.02 7.22
C ARG A 13 -1.49 -1.80 8.12
N THR A 14 -2.22 -0.72 7.84
CA THR A 14 -2.34 0.43 8.74
C THR A 14 -3.00 0.04 10.06
N ILE A 15 -4.05 -0.80 10.05
CA ILE A 15 -4.68 -1.33 11.28
C ILE A 15 -3.70 -2.18 12.10
N LEU A 16 -2.81 -2.89 11.42
CA LEU A 16 -1.74 -3.67 12.05
C LEU A 16 -0.53 -2.81 12.48
N GLU A 17 -0.65 -1.47 12.43
CA GLU A 17 0.38 -0.51 12.80
C GLU A 17 1.71 -0.70 12.02
N ILE A 18 1.63 -1.25 10.81
CA ILE A 18 2.77 -1.34 9.91
C ILE A 18 3.06 0.04 9.35
N ASP A 19 4.35 0.42 9.35
CA ASP A 19 4.76 1.72 8.84
C ASP A 19 4.44 1.87 7.34
N SER A 20 3.97 3.07 7.00
CA SER A 20 3.61 3.45 5.64
C SER A 20 4.73 3.24 4.60
N LYS A 21 6.00 3.36 5.00
CA LYS A 21 7.15 3.07 4.13
C LYS A 21 7.23 1.59 3.79
N THR A 22 7.08 0.73 4.79
CA THR A 22 7.10 -0.72 4.58
C THR A 22 5.95 -1.16 3.67
N ILE A 23 4.75 -0.62 3.89
CA ILE A 23 3.58 -0.92 3.04
C ILE A 23 3.84 -0.49 1.59
N HIS A 24 4.42 0.70 1.37
CA HIS A 24 4.77 1.17 0.03
C HIS A 24 5.85 0.30 -0.63
N GLU A 25 6.90 -0.07 0.09
CA GLU A 25 7.97 -0.95 -0.42
C GLU A 25 7.41 -2.32 -0.85
N GLU A 26 6.52 -2.92 -0.05
CA GLU A 26 5.85 -4.18 -0.40
C GLU A 26 4.99 -4.05 -1.66
N LEU A 27 4.26 -2.93 -1.81
CA LEU A 27 3.47 -2.65 -3.00
C LEU A 27 4.34 -2.43 -4.24
N VAL A 28 5.49 -1.76 -4.11
CA VAL A 28 6.46 -1.59 -5.20
C VAL A 28 7.05 -2.93 -5.63
N ILE A 29 7.35 -3.83 -4.69
CA ILE A 29 7.84 -5.18 -5.00
C ILE A 29 6.77 -6.00 -5.75
N ALA A 30 5.51 -5.92 -5.34
CA ALA A 30 4.42 -6.71 -5.90
C ALA A 30 3.90 -6.17 -7.25
N LEU A 31 3.83 -4.84 -7.41
CA LEU A 31 3.14 -4.18 -8.52
C LEU A 31 4.09 -3.40 -9.43
N GLY A 32 5.36 -3.26 -9.04
CA GLY A 32 6.36 -2.50 -9.78
C GLY A 32 5.94 -1.05 -10.01
N PRO A 33 6.05 -0.52 -11.23
CA PRO A 33 5.65 0.85 -11.56
C PRO A 33 4.17 1.18 -11.35
N SER A 34 3.32 0.16 -11.16
CA SER A 34 1.88 0.32 -10.96
C SER A 34 1.50 0.44 -9.47
N ALA A 35 2.49 0.45 -8.58
CA ALA A 35 2.26 0.57 -7.14
C ALA A 35 1.61 1.93 -6.78
N PRO A 36 0.68 1.95 -5.82
CA PRO A 36 0.15 3.20 -5.27
C PRO A 36 1.27 4.11 -4.77
N SER A 37 1.13 5.41 -5.01
CA SER A 37 2.07 6.41 -4.52
C SER A 37 2.13 6.39 -2.99
N TYR A 38 3.30 6.74 -2.43
CA TYR A 38 3.51 6.81 -0.99
C TYR A 38 2.44 7.64 -0.26
N THR A 39 1.98 8.74 -0.88
CA THR A 39 0.91 9.61 -0.36
C THR A 39 -0.45 8.91 -0.20
N THR A 40 -0.70 7.86 -1.00
CA THR A 40 -1.91 7.04 -0.89
C THR A 40 -1.87 6.12 0.35
N VAL A 41 -0.67 5.84 0.85
CA VAL A 41 -0.42 4.99 2.03
C VAL A 41 -0.40 5.81 3.32
N THR A 42 0.06 7.06 3.28
CA THR A 42 0.19 7.97 4.43
C THR A 42 -1.06 8.81 4.73
N GLN A 43 -2.28 8.30 4.49
CA GLN A 43 -3.50 9.07 4.78
C GLN A 43 -3.57 9.55 6.22
#